data_AF-A0AAU2DPQ7-F1
#
_entry.id   AF-A0AAU2DPQ7-F1
#
_cell.length_a   1.000
_cell.length_b   1.000
_cell.length_c   1.000
_cell.angle_alpha   90.00
_cell.angle_beta   90.00
_cell.angle_gamma   90.00
#
_symmetry.space_group_name_H-M   'P 1'
#
loop_
_entity.id
_entity.type
_entity.pdbx_description
1 polymer ?
#
loop_
_entity_poly.entity_id
_entity_poly.type
_entity_poly.pdbx_seq_one_letter_code
_entity_poly.pdbx_strand_id
1 'polypeptide(L)'
;MPESRTYGRRRRALPATTSATEKAGFEVGKREAVTGRVVSTGAGGPTQMAGWDAMDKTASASGSDMYLKVTEEATVIKIIGDGPFDVYNSHWIEEIEDGSKSVRCWGTPDCPLCVVGDKAKRFSACFDVISLEDPDSPVLKIWEAGIKIARQLKDIATDGKRGPLNRGDLYFTIKKEQKKKSVEYTLERVKERDLYEEYDVEPLSDEALAAFLAEAHQWGDVVKEKLDEDAMEEVVDLVMES
;
A
#
# COMPACT_ATOMS: atom_id res chain seq x y z
N MET A 1 34.29 -13.54 -23.27
CA MET A 1 33.84 -14.88 -23.68
C MET A 1 33.91 -15.80 -22.48
N PRO A 2 32.76 -16.19 -21.93
CA PRO A 2 32.61 -17.56 -21.42
C PRO A 2 31.35 -18.24 -21.97
N GLU A 3 31.53 -19.52 -22.28
CA GLU A 3 30.60 -20.40 -22.96
C GLU A 3 29.45 -20.90 -22.05
N SER A 4 28.37 -21.25 -22.76
CA SER A 4 27.12 -21.86 -22.33
C SER A 4 27.25 -23.13 -21.49
N ARG A 5 26.29 -23.33 -20.58
CA ARG A 5 25.83 -24.67 -20.16
C ARG A 5 24.31 -24.77 -20.25
N THR A 6 23.85 -25.52 -21.25
CA THR A 6 22.47 -26.04 -21.36
C THR A 6 22.34 -27.34 -20.58
N TYR A 7 21.23 -27.51 -19.86
CA TYR A 7 20.71 -28.83 -19.51
C TYR A 7 19.19 -28.86 -19.71
N GLY A 8 18.75 -29.64 -20.69
CA GLY A 8 17.35 -30.05 -20.83
C GLY A 8 17.06 -31.32 -20.03
N ARG A 9 15.80 -31.49 -19.62
CA ARG A 9 15.22 -32.81 -19.34
C ARG A 9 13.87 -32.96 -20.02
N ARG A 10 13.66 -34.21 -20.46
CA ARG A 10 12.71 -34.67 -21.46
C ARG A 10 11.31 -34.91 -20.88
N ARG A 11 10.32 -34.57 -21.74
CA ARG A 11 9.08 -35.30 -22.09
C ARG A 11 8.54 -36.35 -21.13
N ARG A 12 7.25 -36.21 -20.79
CA ARG A 12 6.31 -37.33 -20.74
C ARG A 12 5.08 -36.98 -21.58
N ALA A 13 4.70 -37.86 -22.50
CA ALA A 13 3.57 -37.68 -23.40
C ALA A 13 2.57 -38.84 -23.22
N LEU A 14 1.29 -38.45 -23.08
CA LEU A 14 0.04 -39.08 -23.57
C LEU A 14 -0.40 -40.43 -22.93
N PRO A 15 -1.73 -40.70 -22.83
CA PRO A 15 -2.60 -40.91 -24.00
C PRO A 15 -3.89 -40.07 -24.04
N ALA A 16 -4.36 -39.88 -25.27
CA ALA A 16 -5.68 -39.38 -25.63
C ALA A 16 -6.73 -40.51 -25.55
N THR A 17 -7.98 -40.15 -25.24
CA THR A 17 -9.15 -40.92 -25.67
C THR A 17 -10.22 -39.97 -26.22
N THR A 18 -10.70 -40.35 -27.39
CA THR A 18 -11.71 -39.75 -28.24
C THR A 18 -13.11 -40.16 -27.82
N SER A 19 -14.10 -39.27 -27.96
CA SER A 19 -15.29 -39.52 -28.82
C SER A 19 -16.26 -38.34 -28.78
N ALA A 20 -16.64 -37.87 -29.96
CA ALA A 20 -17.73 -36.92 -30.22
C ALA A 20 -19.11 -37.55 -29.94
N THR A 21 -20.15 -36.72 -29.78
CA THR A 21 -21.48 -36.82 -30.47
C THR A 21 -22.38 -35.61 -30.15
N GLU A 22 -22.73 -34.88 -31.22
CA GLU A 22 -23.98 -34.18 -31.62
C GLU A 22 -24.89 -33.35 -30.67
N LYS A 23 -25.08 -32.09 -31.10
CA LYS A 23 -26.32 -31.30 -31.34
C LYS A 23 -27.61 -31.58 -30.53
N ALA A 24 -28.16 -30.52 -29.92
CA ALA A 24 -29.41 -29.82 -30.30
C ALA A 24 -30.10 -29.15 -29.09
N GLY A 25 -30.82 -28.04 -29.32
CA GLY A 25 -31.95 -27.63 -28.48
C GLY A 25 -31.84 -26.28 -27.79
N PHE A 26 -32.47 -25.27 -28.39
CA PHE A 26 -32.85 -24.00 -27.76
C PHE A 26 -34.21 -24.18 -27.08
N GLU A 27 -34.32 -23.93 -25.77
CA GLU A 27 -35.61 -23.59 -25.13
C GLU A 27 -35.41 -22.56 -24.01
N VAL A 28 -36.12 -21.45 -24.16
CA VAL A 28 -36.29 -20.39 -23.17
C VAL A 28 -37.52 -20.74 -22.34
N GLY A 29 -37.33 -21.00 -21.04
CA GLY A 29 -38.38 -21.35 -20.09
C GLY A 29 -38.33 -20.52 -18.81
N LYS A 30 -39.46 -19.92 -18.47
CA LYS A 30 -39.74 -19.00 -17.35
C LYS A 30 -39.42 -19.57 -15.95
N ARG A 31 -38.95 -18.64 -15.10
CA ARG A 31 -39.08 -18.49 -13.63
C ARG A 31 -39.94 -19.52 -12.89
N GLU A 32 -39.41 -20.04 -11.79
CA GLU A 32 -40.07 -19.98 -10.46
C GLU A 32 -39.09 -20.26 -9.31
N ALA A 33 -39.35 -19.61 -8.18
CA ALA A 33 -38.53 -19.62 -6.98
C ALA A 33 -38.63 -20.94 -6.21
N VAL A 34 -37.49 -21.51 -5.81
CA VAL A 34 -37.43 -22.60 -4.84
C VAL A 34 -36.77 -22.06 -3.58
N THR A 35 -37.60 -21.87 -2.56
CA THR A 35 -37.19 -21.66 -1.17
C THR A 35 -36.49 -22.91 -0.66
N GLY A 36 -35.16 -22.85 -0.60
CA GLY A 36 -34.30 -23.97 -0.20
C GLY A 36 -33.60 -23.71 1.13
N ARG A 37 -34.10 -24.38 2.16
CA ARG A 37 -33.53 -24.63 3.50
C ARG A 37 -31.99 -24.76 3.47
N VAL A 38 -31.28 -23.94 4.23
CA VAL A 38 -29.82 -24.05 4.41
C VAL A 38 -29.52 -25.27 5.27
N VAL A 39 -28.90 -26.28 4.66
CA VAL A 39 -28.26 -27.41 5.34
C VAL A 39 -26.85 -26.97 5.68
N SER A 40 -26.47 -27.01 6.95
CA SER A 40 -25.07 -26.86 7.34
C SER A 40 -24.32 -28.14 7.02
N THR A 41 -23.26 -28.02 6.25
CA THR A 41 -22.16 -28.98 6.19
C THR A 41 -20.88 -28.20 6.10
N GLY A 42 -20.06 -28.26 7.15
CA GLY A 42 -18.75 -27.64 7.18
C GLY A 42 -17.78 -28.35 6.23
N ALA A 43 -17.03 -27.54 5.49
CA ALA A 43 -15.68 -27.80 4.99
C ALA A 43 -15.15 -26.45 4.46
N GLY A 44 -13.96 -26.06 4.90
CA GLY A 44 -13.39 -24.72 4.69
C GLY A 44 -13.39 -24.25 3.23
N GLY A 45 -14.10 -23.15 2.99
CA GLY A 45 -13.95 -22.22 1.89
C GLY A 45 -14.00 -20.79 2.46
N PRO A 46 -13.55 -19.76 1.74
CA PRO A 46 -13.44 -18.40 2.30
C PRO A 46 -14.81 -17.99 2.85
N THR A 47 -14.84 -17.70 4.15
CA THR A 47 -16.02 -17.19 4.84
C THR A 47 -16.37 -15.86 4.17
N GLN A 48 -17.30 -15.88 3.22
CA GLN A 48 -17.88 -14.65 2.68
C GLN A 48 -18.56 -13.96 3.86
N MET A 49 -17.91 -12.92 4.38
CA MET A 49 -18.48 -12.12 5.45
C MET A 49 -19.71 -11.40 4.90
N ALA A 50 -20.87 -11.61 5.53
CA ALA A 50 -22.12 -10.95 5.19
C ALA A 50 -22.67 -10.25 6.44
N GLY A 51 -23.23 -9.06 6.26
CA GLY A 51 -23.79 -8.24 7.34
C GLY A 51 -23.28 -6.80 7.31
N TRP A 52 -23.97 -5.90 8.01
CA TRP A 52 -23.60 -4.48 8.09
C TRP A 52 -22.20 -4.28 8.67
N ASP A 53 -21.80 -5.08 9.66
CA ASP A 53 -20.42 -5.08 10.19
C ASP A 53 -19.36 -5.52 9.15
N ALA A 54 -19.71 -6.47 8.27
CA ALA A 54 -18.84 -6.89 7.18
C ALA A 54 -18.76 -5.81 6.09
N MET A 55 -19.86 -5.11 5.84
CA MET A 55 -19.92 -3.97 4.94
C MET A 55 -19.14 -2.78 5.49
N ASP A 56 -19.27 -2.43 6.77
CA ASP A 56 -18.51 -1.34 7.42
C ASP A 56 -17.01 -1.65 7.46
N LYS A 57 -16.63 -2.90 7.75
CA LYS A 57 -15.22 -3.35 7.66
C LYS A 57 -14.70 -3.29 6.22
N THR A 58 -15.51 -3.69 5.24
CA THR A 58 -15.10 -3.67 3.82
C THR A 58 -15.09 -2.25 3.25
N ALA A 59 -16.03 -1.38 3.66
CA ALA A 59 -16.12 0.02 3.26
C ALA A 59 -15.01 0.86 3.89
N SER A 60 -14.58 0.51 5.10
CA SER A 60 -13.38 1.09 5.73
C SER A 60 -12.10 0.64 5.01
N ALA A 61 -12.07 -0.59 4.49
CA ALA A 61 -10.94 -1.15 3.73
C ALA A 61 -10.84 -0.62 2.28
N SER A 62 -11.95 -0.26 1.64
CA SER A 62 -12.01 -0.07 0.18
C SER A 62 -11.56 1.30 -0.36
N GLY A 63 -10.67 2.02 0.32
CA GLY A 63 -10.10 3.25 -0.30
C GLY A 63 -9.27 4.17 0.59
N SER A 64 -9.14 3.87 1.89
CA SER A 64 -8.36 4.73 2.80
C SER A 64 -7.52 3.97 3.83
N ASP A 65 -7.49 2.63 3.76
CA ASP A 65 -6.78 1.77 4.74
C ASP A 65 -5.36 1.40 4.30
N MET A 66 -5.06 1.52 3.00
CA MET A 66 -3.73 1.23 2.47
C MET A 66 -2.66 2.20 2.99
N TYR A 67 -3.01 3.45 3.27
CA TYR A 67 -2.05 4.46 3.74
C TYR A 67 -2.05 4.58 5.27
N LEU A 68 -0.85 4.68 5.87
CA LEU A 68 -0.72 5.01 7.27
C LEU A 68 -1.19 6.46 7.51
N LYS A 69 -2.27 6.60 8.28
CA LYS A 69 -2.76 7.91 8.75
C LYS A 69 -2.10 8.24 10.08
N VAL A 70 -1.16 9.17 10.08
CA VAL A 70 -0.54 9.63 11.33
C VAL A 70 -1.51 10.55 12.08
N THR A 71 -1.75 10.26 13.35
CA THR A 71 -2.62 11.00 14.27
C THR A 71 -1.82 11.76 15.34
N GLU A 72 -2.51 12.49 16.21
CA GLU A 72 -1.87 13.14 17.36
C GLU A 72 -1.46 12.14 18.44
N GLU A 73 -2.20 11.03 18.53
CA GLU A 73 -1.84 9.87 19.31
C GLU A 73 -0.66 9.14 18.65
N ALA A 74 0.28 8.67 19.49
CA ALA A 74 1.47 7.98 19.00
C ALA A 74 1.11 6.55 18.60
N THR A 75 1.35 6.24 17.33
CA THR A 75 1.14 4.90 16.79
C THR A 75 2.49 4.18 16.69
N VAL A 76 2.55 2.95 17.18
CA VAL A 76 3.72 2.08 17.00
C VAL A 76 3.71 1.52 15.59
N ILE A 77 4.84 1.61 14.90
CA ILE A 77 5.03 1.10 13.56
C ILE A 77 6.35 0.32 13.45
N LYS A 78 6.37 -0.60 12.49
CA LYS A 78 7.57 -1.33 12.08
C LYS A 78 7.88 -1.03 10.61
N ILE A 79 9.03 -0.43 10.32
CA ILE A 79 9.50 -0.26 8.94
C ILE A 79 10.14 -1.58 8.50
N ILE A 80 9.73 -2.12 7.35
CA ILE A 80 10.23 -3.42 6.85
C ILE A 80 11.16 -3.30 5.64
N GLY A 81 11.08 -2.19 4.89
CA GLY A 81 12.00 -1.87 3.80
C GLY A 81 13.35 -1.32 4.28
N ASP A 82 14.37 -1.44 3.43
CA ASP A 82 15.69 -0.84 3.62
C ASP A 82 15.72 0.67 3.26
N GLY A 83 14.69 1.17 2.58
CA GLY A 83 14.49 2.57 2.26
C GLY A 83 13.12 2.82 1.63
N PRO A 84 12.89 4.04 1.08
CA PRO A 84 11.64 4.35 0.42
C PRO A 84 11.57 3.68 -0.95
N PHE A 85 10.54 2.88 -1.21
CA PHE A 85 10.39 2.17 -2.48
C PHE A 85 9.94 3.09 -3.63
N ASP A 86 9.24 4.19 -3.32
CA ASP A 86 8.81 5.24 -4.26
C ASP A 86 9.14 6.63 -3.70
N VAL A 87 9.55 7.55 -4.57
CA VAL A 87 9.83 8.95 -4.22
C VAL A 87 9.34 9.86 -5.35
N TYR A 88 8.54 10.86 -5.01
CA TYR A 88 8.02 11.81 -6.00
C TYR A 88 7.74 13.19 -5.41
N ASN A 89 7.60 14.14 -6.32
CA ASN A 89 7.02 15.45 -6.02
C ASN A 89 5.61 15.53 -6.61
N SER A 90 4.73 16.24 -5.93
CA SER A 90 3.37 16.51 -6.39
C SER A 90 3.05 17.99 -6.42
N HIS A 91 2.24 18.34 -7.41
CA HIS A 91 1.48 19.58 -7.51
C HIS A 91 0.29 19.51 -6.55
N TRP A 92 -0.11 20.66 -6.00
CA TRP A 92 -1.32 20.75 -5.18
C TRP A 92 -2.27 21.74 -5.83
N ILE A 93 -3.37 21.20 -6.36
CA ILE A 93 -4.33 21.93 -7.17
C ILE A 93 -5.54 22.21 -6.29
N GLU A 94 -5.77 23.47 -5.95
CA GLU A 94 -6.86 23.85 -5.03
C GLU A 94 -8.22 23.78 -5.71
N GLU A 95 -8.21 23.95 -7.04
CA GLU A 95 -9.34 23.98 -7.97
C GLU A 95 -10.00 22.62 -8.14
N ILE A 96 -9.29 21.52 -7.85
CA ILE A 96 -9.88 20.17 -7.82
C ILE A 96 -10.84 20.09 -6.63
N GLU A 97 -12.15 20.03 -6.90
CA GLU A 97 -13.20 19.92 -5.89
C GLU A 97 -13.50 18.48 -5.48
N ASP A 98 -13.43 17.53 -6.44
CA ASP A 98 -13.66 16.11 -6.21
C ASP A 98 -12.38 15.28 -6.42
N GLY A 99 -12.16 14.30 -5.56
CA GLY A 99 -10.96 13.46 -5.59
C GLY A 99 -9.71 14.08 -4.95
N SER A 100 -8.53 13.63 -5.38
CA SER A 100 -7.25 14.02 -4.77
C SER A 100 -6.71 15.32 -5.37
N LYS A 101 -6.62 16.37 -4.55
CA LYS A 101 -5.95 17.64 -4.90
C LYS A 101 -4.45 17.53 -5.17
N SER A 102 -3.85 16.37 -4.91
CA SER A 102 -2.43 16.12 -5.15
C SER A 102 -2.27 15.46 -6.51
N VAL A 103 -1.48 16.04 -7.41
CA VAL A 103 -1.19 15.49 -8.74
C VAL A 103 0.30 15.21 -8.85
N ARG A 104 0.69 13.98 -9.18
CA ARG A 104 2.12 13.61 -9.27
C ARG A 104 2.77 14.35 -10.43
N CYS A 105 3.86 15.05 -10.15
CA CYS A 105 4.66 15.71 -11.18
C CYS A 105 5.31 14.67 -12.08
N TRP A 106 5.40 14.95 -13.39
CA TRP A 106 6.14 14.07 -14.29
C TRP A 106 7.64 14.04 -14.01
N GLY A 107 8.16 15.04 -13.29
CA GLY A 107 9.57 15.15 -12.91
C GLY A 107 10.47 15.59 -14.07
N THR A 108 9.86 16.04 -15.17
CA THR A 108 10.50 16.45 -16.41
C THR A 108 10.23 17.94 -16.69
N PRO A 109 11.10 18.62 -17.46
CA PRO A 109 10.93 20.05 -17.75
C PRO A 109 9.64 20.40 -18.51
N ASP A 110 9.05 19.42 -19.20
CA ASP A 110 7.84 19.51 -20.01
C ASP A 110 6.56 19.13 -19.25
N CYS A 111 6.63 18.91 -17.93
CA CYS A 111 5.44 18.71 -17.10
C CYS A 111 4.48 19.90 -17.27
N PRO A 112 3.25 19.71 -17.81
CA PRO A 112 2.35 20.81 -18.17
C PRO A 112 2.08 21.79 -17.04
N LEU A 113 1.84 21.28 -15.82
CA LEU A 113 1.67 22.10 -14.62
C LEU A 113 2.91 22.93 -14.26
N CYS A 114 4.12 22.37 -14.44
CA CYS A 114 5.37 23.11 -14.26
C CYS A 114 5.52 24.23 -15.30
N VAL A 115 5.11 23.96 -16.55
CA VAL A 115 5.21 24.91 -17.66
C VAL A 115 4.32 26.13 -17.43
N VAL A 116 3.10 25.94 -16.91
CA VAL A 116 2.20 27.05 -16.54
C VAL A 116 2.58 27.74 -15.22
N GLY A 117 3.68 27.30 -14.59
CA GLY A 117 4.26 27.95 -13.42
C GLY A 117 3.82 27.39 -12.07
N ASP A 118 2.99 26.34 -12.04
CA ASP A 118 2.70 25.63 -10.79
C ASP A 118 3.88 24.74 -10.40
N LYS A 119 4.41 24.95 -9.20
CA LYS A 119 5.62 24.25 -8.74
C LYS A 119 5.23 23.06 -7.88
N ALA A 120 5.68 21.87 -8.26
CA ALA A 120 5.59 20.66 -7.46
C ALA A 120 6.42 20.78 -6.17
N LYS A 121 5.81 21.30 -5.10
CA LYS A 121 6.47 21.56 -3.80
C LYS A 121 6.33 20.41 -2.80
N ARG A 122 5.38 19.50 -3.01
CA ARG A 122 5.08 18.44 -2.04
C ARG A 122 5.91 17.20 -2.34
N PHE A 123 6.97 17.02 -1.55
CA PHE A 123 7.81 15.82 -1.58
C PHE A 123 7.16 14.70 -0.76
N SER A 124 7.04 13.51 -1.35
CA SER A 124 6.65 12.27 -0.68
C SER A 124 7.73 11.20 -0.90
N ALA A 125 8.11 10.51 0.17
CA ALA A 125 8.88 9.26 0.12
C ALA A 125 8.02 8.16 0.75
N CYS A 126 7.75 7.09 0.00
CA CYS A 126 6.84 6.03 0.40
C CYS A 126 7.62 4.86 1.01
N PHE A 127 7.21 4.42 2.19
CA PHE A 127 7.80 3.29 2.91
C PHE A 127 6.74 2.25 3.21
N ASP A 128 7.12 0.97 3.16
CA ASP A 128 6.30 -0.10 3.72
C ASP A 128 6.47 -0.15 5.24
N VAL A 129 5.34 -0.07 5.93
CA VAL A 129 5.28 -0.11 7.38
C VAL A 129 4.19 -1.06 7.84
N ILE A 130 4.45 -1.80 8.90
CA ILE A 130 3.42 -2.55 9.62
C ILE A 130 2.90 -1.61 10.71
N SER A 131 1.61 -1.28 10.65
CA SER A 131 0.92 -0.56 11.70
C SER A 131 0.55 -1.50 12.83
N LEU A 132 0.88 -1.12 14.06
CA LEU A 132 0.53 -1.82 15.30
C LEU A 132 -0.47 -0.98 16.13
N GLU A 133 -1.29 -0.19 15.45
CA GLU A 133 -2.40 0.56 16.07
C GLU A 133 -3.40 -0.39 16.75
N ASP A 134 -3.68 -1.53 16.11
CA ASP A 134 -4.36 -2.69 16.70
C ASP A 134 -3.32 -3.82 16.86
N PRO A 135 -2.78 -4.06 18.06
CA PRO A 135 -1.71 -5.05 18.28
C PRO A 135 -2.11 -6.48 17.93
N ASP A 136 -3.40 -6.81 18.05
CA ASP A 136 -3.93 -8.15 17.74
C ASP A 136 -4.11 -8.37 16.22
N SER A 137 -4.13 -7.29 15.44
CA SER A 137 -4.30 -7.34 13.99
C SER A 137 -3.34 -6.38 13.26
N PRO A 138 -2.03 -6.67 13.23
CA PRO A 138 -1.05 -5.88 12.48
C PRO A 138 -1.41 -5.78 10.99
N VAL A 139 -1.24 -4.59 10.40
CA VAL A 139 -1.58 -4.34 8.98
C VAL A 139 -0.42 -3.69 8.23
N LEU A 140 -0.08 -4.23 7.06
CA LEU A 140 0.85 -3.60 6.13
C LEU A 140 0.21 -2.35 5.52
N LYS A 141 0.88 -1.22 5.66
CA LYS A 141 0.46 0.09 5.16
C LYS A 141 1.60 0.79 4.44
N ILE A 142 1.23 1.70 3.57
CA ILE A 142 2.12 2.62 2.88
C ILE A 142 2.19 3.91 3.68
N TRP A 143 3.39 4.28 4.09
CA TRP A 143 3.61 5.55 4.75
C TRP A 143 4.26 6.57 3.81
N GLU A 144 3.51 7.62 3.47
CA GLU A 144 4.03 8.79 2.75
C GLU A 144 4.72 9.76 3.73
N ALA A 145 6.04 9.64 3.84
CA ALA A 145 6.84 10.52 4.68
C ALA A 145 7.26 11.79 3.94
N GLY A 146 7.06 12.95 4.58
CA GLY A 146 7.58 14.22 4.10
C GLY A 146 9.11 14.34 4.26
N ILE A 147 9.72 15.31 3.58
CA ILE A 147 11.17 15.45 3.45
C ILE A 147 11.95 15.46 4.78
N LYS A 148 11.38 16.05 5.85
CA LYS A 148 12.04 16.12 7.16
C LYS A 148 12.18 14.74 7.79
N ILE A 149 11.09 13.98 7.82
CA ILE A 149 11.07 12.61 8.34
C ILE A 149 11.91 11.69 7.46
N ALA A 150 11.79 11.79 6.13
CA ALA A 150 12.59 10.99 5.20
C ALA A 150 14.11 11.18 5.42
N ARG A 151 14.55 12.41 5.73
CA ARG A 151 15.95 12.69 6.10
C ARG A 151 16.34 12.06 7.43
N GLN A 152 15.49 12.17 8.46
CA GLN A 152 15.72 11.51 9.75
C GLN A 152 15.85 9.99 9.59
N LEU A 153 14.97 9.38 8.80
CA LEU A 153 15.03 7.95 8.48
C LEU A 153 16.32 7.59 7.74
N LYS A 154 16.74 8.39 6.75
CA LYS A 154 18.03 8.19 6.06
C LYS A 154 19.22 8.25 7.03
N ASP A 155 19.22 9.20 7.96
CA ASP A 155 20.29 9.35 8.96
C ASP A 155 20.33 8.15 9.93
N ILE A 156 19.20 7.52 10.22
CA ILE A 156 19.13 6.28 11.00
C ILE A 156 19.61 5.10 10.15
N ALA A 157 19.13 4.97 8.91
CA ALA A 157 19.45 3.88 7.99
C ALA A 157 20.96 3.76 7.71
N THR A 158 21.63 4.91 7.56
CA THR A 158 23.06 4.99 7.18
C THR A 158 24.01 4.99 8.38
N ASP A 159 23.48 5.04 9.60
CA ASP A 159 24.27 5.00 10.82
C ASP A 159 24.55 3.54 11.22
N GLY A 160 25.82 3.16 11.27
CA GLY A 160 26.22 1.77 11.57
C GLY A 160 25.85 1.24 12.95
N LYS A 161 25.38 2.09 13.89
CA LYS A 161 24.89 1.68 15.22
C LYS A 161 23.37 1.69 15.30
N ARG A 162 22.73 2.62 14.59
CA ARG A 162 21.29 2.88 14.68
C ARG A 162 20.49 2.20 13.57
N GLY A 163 21.10 1.93 12.42
CA GLY A 163 20.51 1.20 11.31
C GLY A 163 20.73 -0.32 11.38
N PRO A 164 20.24 -1.07 10.38
CA PRO A 164 19.33 -0.62 9.31
C PRO A 164 17.91 -0.30 9.83
N LEU A 165 17.05 0.35 9.02
CA LEU A 165 15.68 0.71 9.45
C LEU A 165 14.80 -0.51 9.76
N ASN A 166 15.00 -1.59 9.01
CA ASN A 166 14.27 -2.84 9.12
C ASN A 166 14.89 -3.86 10.09
N ARG A 167 15.79 -3.42 10.97
CA ARG A 167 16.41 -4.29 11.97
C ARG A 167 15.34 -4.92 12.87
N GLY A 168 15.37 -6.23 13.10
CA GLY A 168 14.31 -6.98 13.80
C GLY A 168 13.84 -6.39 15.14
N ASP A 169 14.79 -5.93 15.96
CA ASP A 169 14.55 -5.37 17.31
C ASP A 169 14.14 -3.88 17.34
N LEU A 170 14.03 -3.23 16.16
CA LEU A 170 13.82 -1.79 16.05
C LEU A 170 12.40 -1.46 15.59
N TYR A 171 11.69 -0.71 16.42
CA TYR A 171 10.36 -0.18 16.16
C TYR A 171 10.39 1.34 16.25
N PHE A 172 9.30 1.97 15.83
CA PHE A 172 9.18 3.41 15.89
C PHE A 172 7.81 3.80 16.40
N THR A 173 7.73 4.93 17.10
CA THR A 173 6.47 5.62 17.31
C THR A 173 6.43 6.84 16.42
N ILE A 174 5.27 7.09 15.82
CA ILE A 174 5.03 8.26 14.99
C ILE A 174 3.76 8.96 15.47
N LYS A 175 3.86 10.27 15.66
CA LYS A 175 2.71 11.15 15.92
C LYS A 175 2.89 12.46 15.18
N LYS A 176 1.80 13.19 15.00
CA LYS A 176 1.83 14.56 14.51
C LYS A 176 1.31 15.52 15.58
N GLU A 177 1.93 16.68 15.69
CA GLU A 177 1.49 17.76 16.56
C GLU A 177 1.10 18.96 15.71
N GLN A 178 -0.12 19.47 15.90
CA GLN A 178 -0.57 20.68 15.22
C GLN A 178 -0.07 21.92 15.97
N LYS A 179 0.98 22.56 15.43
CA LYS A 179 1.53 23.83 15.95
C LYS A 179 1.01 25.00 15.13
N LYS A 180 -0.06 25.66 15.59
CA LYS A 180 -0.65 26.85 14.96
C LYS A 180 -0.92 26.66 13.46
N LYS A 181 0.03 27.06 12.60
CA LYS A 181 -0.04 27.02 11.12
C LYS A 181 0.76 25.87 10.50
N SER A 182 1.41 25.02 11.28
CA SER A 182 2.24 23.93 10.80
C SER A 182 1.95 22.63 11.54
N VAL A 183 2.08 21.51 10.84
CA VAL A 183 2.08 20.17 11.43
C VAL A 183 3.55 19.76 11.61
N GLU A 184 3.91 19.34 12.81
CA GLU A 184 5.21 18.74 13.10
C GLU A 184 5.04 17.26 13.35
N TYR A 185 5.93 16.43 12.82
CA TYR A 185 5.90 14.99 13.02
C TYR A 185 7.02 14.62 13.99
N THR A 186 6.70 13.81 14.99
CA THR A 186 7.65 13.29 15.97
C THR A 186 7.81 11.80 15.73
N LEU A 187 9.04 11.40 15.37
CA LEU A 187 9.44 10.02 15.16
C LEU A 187 10.43 9.63 16.25
N GLU A 188 10.08 8.63 17.06
CA GLU A 188 10.95 8.12 18.13
C GLU A 188 11.23 6.64 17.90
N ARG A 189 12.41 6.19 18.35
CA ARG A 189 12.81 4.79 18.24
C ARG A 189 12.40 4.06 19.50
N VAL A 190 11.76 2.91 19.32
CA VAL A 190 11.38 2.01 20.40
C VAL A 190 12.14 0.71 20.20
N LYS A 191 12.79 0.21 21.25
CA LYS A 191 13.41 -1.11 21.21
C LYS A 191 12.37 -2.15 21.52
N GLU A 192 12.52 -3.32 20.95
CA GLU A 192 11.63 -4.46 21.16
C GLU A 192 11.31 -4.73 22.64
N ARG A 193 12.31 -4.68 23.52
CA ARG A 193 12.15 -4.92 24.95
C ARG A 193 11.25 -3.89 25.67
N ASP A 194 11.14 -2.68 25.10
CA ASP A 194 10.42 -1.56 25.69
C ASP A 194 8.96 -1.51 25.12
N LEU A 195 8.63 -2.32 24.10
CA LEU A 195 7.31 -2.29 23.43
C LEU A 195 6.15 -2.61 24.36
N TYR A 196 6.23 -3.75 25.06
CA TYR A 196 5.13 -4.20 25.91
C TYR A 196 4.95 -3.27 27.12
N GLU A 197 6.05 -2.87 27.75
CA GLU A 197 6.01 -2.03 28.95
C GLU A 197 5.48 -0.62 28.68
N GLU A 198 5.80 -0.02 27.52
CA GLU A 198 5.42 1.35 27.19
C GLU A 198 4.16 1.46 26.33
N TYR A 199 3.84 0.44 25.53
CA TYR A 199 2.80 0.52 24.49
C TYR A 199 1.81 -0.66 24.50
N ASP A 200 1.97 -1.67 25.36
CA ASP A 200 1.14 -2.90 25.37
C ASP A 200 1.14 -3.63 24.01
N VAL A 201 2.28 -3.58 23.31
CA VAL A 201 2.49 -4.21 22.01
C VAL A 201 3.44 -5.39 22.15
N GLU A 202 3.04 -6.57 21.68
CA GLU A 202 3.96 -7.69 21.55
C GLU A 202 4.85 -7.54 20.29
N PRO A 203 6.13 -7.92 20.36
CA PRO A 203 6.97 -7.99 19.17
C PRO A 203 6.37 -8.91 18.09
N LEU A 204 6.49 -8.49 16.83
CA LEU A 204 6.10 -9.35 15.71
C LEU A 204 7.00 -10.59 15.65
N SER A 205 6.41 -11.76 15.43
CA SER A 205 7.18 -13.00 15.22
C SER A 205 7.91 -12.97 13.88
N ASP A 206 9.00 -13.75 13.79
CA ASP A 206 9.78 -13.88 12.55
C ASP A 206 8.90 -14.36 11.36
N GLU A 207 7.93 -15.24 11.63
CA GLU A 207 6.98 -15.71 10.61
C GLU A 207 6.04 -14.61 10.12
N ALA A 208 5.53 -13.77 11.03
CA ALA A 208 4.69 -12.64 10.67
C ALA A 208 5.47 -11.60 9.85
N LEU A 209 6.69 -11.28 10.28
CA LEU A 209 7.60 -10.41 9.51
C LEU A 209 7.87 -10.97 8.11
N ALA A 210 8.13 -12.28 7.99
CA ALA A 210 8.38 -12.91 6.70
C ALA A 210 7.17 -12.85 5.77
N ALA A 211 5.95 -13.00 6.31
CA ALA A 211 4.71 -12.86 5.54
C ALA A 211 4.55 -11.43 4.99
N PHE A 212 4.72 -10.42 5.84
CA PHE A 212 4.64 -9.02 5.40
C PHE A 212 5.74 -8.63 4.41
N LEU A 213 6.96 -9.15 4.59
CA LEU A 213 8.06 -8.92 3.64
C LEU A 213 7.78 -9.53 2.25
N ALA A 214 6.99 -10.60 2.17
CA ALA A 214 6.59 -11.18 0.89
C ALA A 214 5.55 -10.34 0.14
N GLU A 215 4.81 -9.50 0.86
CA GLU A 215 3.80 -8.57 0.32
C GLU A 215 4.35 -7.14 0.13
N ALA A 216 5.56 -6.86 0.63
CA ALA A 216 6.17 -5.55 0.53
C ALA A 216 6.43 -5.12 -0.92
N HIS A 217 6.37 -3.81 -1.15
CA HIS A 217 6.63 -3.22 -2.45
C HIS A 217 8.11 -3.36 -2.83
N GLN A 218 8.36 -3.47 -4.13
CA GLN A 218 9.69 -3.48 -4.70
C GLN A 218 10.18 -2.06 -4.97
N TRP A 219 11.50 -1.91 -5.00
CA TRP A 219 12.14 -0.66 -5.39
C TRP A 219 11.68 -0.20 -6.78
N GLY A 220 11.10 1.00 -6.84
CA GLY A 220 10.56 1.59 -8.07
C GLY A 220 9.09 1.29 -8.32
N ASP A 221 8.41 0.55 -7.45
CA ASP A 221 6.95 0.44 -7.48
C ASP A 221 6.32 1.82 -7.36
N VAL A 222 5.21 2.02 -8.06
CA VAL A 222 4.56 3.32 -8.21
C VAL A 222 3.27 3.31 -7.40
N VAL A 223 3.24 4.07 -6.33
CA VAL A 223 2.05 4.16 -5.44
C VAL A 223 1.05 5.20 -5.91
N LYS A 224 1.57 6.24 -6.56
CA LYS A 224 0.76 7.26 -7.19
C LYS A 224 1.09 7.33 -8.66
N GLU A 225 0.16 6.94 -9.51
CA GLU A 225 0.35 7.01 -10.95
C GLU A 225 0.47 8.46 -11.43
N LYS A 226 1.21 8.64 -12.52
CA LYS A 226 1.20 9.91 -13.25
C LYS A 226 -0.09 9.96 -14.05
N LEU A 227 -0.72 11.13 -14.09
CA LEU A 227 -1.75 11.38 -15.10
C LEU A 227 -1.13 11.25 -16.48
N ASP A 228 -1.91 10.73 -17.42
CA ASP A 228 -1.59 10.81 -18.84
C ASP A 228 -1.71 12.25 -19.34
N GLU A 229 -1.41 12.45 -20.62
CA GLU A 229 -1.37 13.78 -21.23
C GLU A 229 -2.74 14.46 -21.19
N ASP A 230 -3.79 13.76 -21.63
CA ASP A 230 -5.16 14.27 -21.66
C ASP A 230 -5.66 14.68 -20.26
N ALA A 231 -5.51 13.81 -19.25
CA ALA A 231 -5.95 14.14 -17.89
C ALA A 231 -5.09 15.24 -17.24
N MET A 232 -3.81 15.37 -17.61
CA MET A 232 -2.97 16.46 -17.15
C MET A 232 -3.40 17.80 -17.77
N GLU A 233 -3.77 17.81 -19.05
CA GLU A 233 -4.30 19.00 -19.73
C GLU A 233 -5.60 19.48 -19.08
N GLU A 234 -6.53 18.59 -18.74
CA GLU A 234 -7.75 18.96 -18.00
C GLU A 234 -7.44 19.67 -16.68
N VAL A 235 -6.44 19.18 -15.94
CA VAL A 235 -6.01 19.82 -14.68
C VAL A 235 -5.34 21.17 -14.93
N VAL A 236 -4.58 21.32 -16.02
CA VAL A 236 -3.98 22.59 -16.41
C VAL A 236 -5.04 23.62 -16.75
N ASP A 237 -6.06 23.23 -17.52
CA ASP A 237 -7.17 24.11 -17.89
C ASP A 237 -7.90 24.62 -16.64
N LEU A 238 -8.18 23.73 -15.66
CA LEU A 238 -8.75 24.12 -14.38
C LEU A 238 -7.93 25.18 -13.64
N VAL A 239 -6.60 25.06 -13.64
CA VAL A 239 -5.69 26.03 -12.99
C VAL A 239 -5.62 27.35 -13.77
N MET A 240 -5.79 27.31 -15.08
CA MET A 240 -5.69 28.51 -15.94
C MET A 240 -7.01 29.30 -15.99
N GLU A 241 -8.14 28.65 -15.68
CA GLU A 241 -9.47 29.27 -15.64
C GLU A 241 -9.81 29.94 -14.29
N SER A 242 -9.04 29.66 -13.23
CA SER A 242 -9.20 30.24 -11.88
C SER A 242 -8.53 31.61 -11.70
#